data_AF-A0A936VJY3-F1
#
_entry.id   AF-A0A936VJY3-F1
#
_cell.length_a   1.000
_cell.length_b   1.000
_cell.length_c   1.000
_cell.angle_alpha   90.00
_cell.angle_beta   90.00
_cell.angle_gamma   90.00
#
_symmetry.space_group_name_H-M   'P 1'
#
loop_
_entity.id
_entity.type
_entity.pdbx_description
1 polymer ?
#
loop_
_entity_poly.entity_id
_entity_poly.type
_entity_poly.pdbx_seq_one_letter_code
_entity_poly.pdbx_strand_id
1 'polypeptide(L)'
;MVTLIILGNVNQFTFANSILAANAKALDIFKEPLSNIFVIHSEESQIRLNKETGWVDHLKNNNIGRDLFAEKIIEISTEEESIKKFVNYIEMIIKGNSEGSHFLVDLTNGTTLQKNILSVAAYILDLKHAYIIDIIELSKRTSERGFLLLDVLLPSYIPAPDSTKLDSIAYLDISEMVRYKRIVERYTNKYHAIDPNIADKKFFQDNLLHSIDLKFLGDRKRDNAIYRIAASSISSSIEDLIGLLLTKYVFSGQNEKLDRRTLGNKLDVIYAKIEKEAPYEFDTEFLKRFNEFVKYLRNSTTHKGRLLTDLERFKADLSVKLSFPFIEMYTDIIFPILSGSNKAQKPKQIVRLSDNDTKSSDIFYYGLDGDDTGIILEELFIANSDQEKFQKLSSSVKEALSLISKFIQEKSKKSTIVFEAGDDILFKGKFNEDTLKKMQEIYYDTTSGLTCSIGYGKSFQEVYLALKLAKTQPGKNAIIGIQLQ
;
A
#
# COMPACT_ATOMS: atom_id res chain seq x y z
N MET A 1 12.40 9.10 -4.57
CA MET A 1 13.73 8.64 -5.02
C MET A 1 13.67 7.13 -5.20
N VAL A 2 13.95 6.64 -6.42
CA VAL A 2 13.94 5.21 -6.75
C VAL A 2 15.35 4.72 -7.07
N THR A 3 15.78 3.69 -6.35
CA THR A 3 17.12 3.11 -6.45
C THR A 3 17.02 1.69 -7.00
N LEU A 4 17.75 1.40 -8.08
CA LEU A 4 17.89 0.05 -8.63
C LEU A 4 19.17 -0.61 -8.09
N ILE A 5 19.04 -1.85 -7.61
CA ILE A 5 20.16 -2.74 -7.32
C ILE A 5 20.18 -3.82 -8.40
N ILE A 6 21.28 -3.93 -9.14
CA ILE A 6 21.42 -4.84 -10.28
C ILE A 6 22.82 -5.44 -10.31
N LEU A 7 22.92 -6.66 -10.83
CA LEU A 7 24.21 -7.33 -11.05
C LEU A 7 24.75 -6.99 -12.44
N GLY A 8 26.07 -6.95 -12.58
CA GLY A 8 26.73 -6.84 -13.88
C GLY A 8 26.44 -8.04 -14.78
N ASN A 9 26.59 -7.86 -16.09
CA ASN A 9 26.47 -8.95 -17.06
C ASN A 9 27.52 -8.84 -18.15
N VAL A 10 28.07 -9.96 -18.60
CA VAL A 10 28.98 -9.99 -19.75
C VAL A 10 28.26 -9.67 -21.07
N ASN A 11 26.95 -9.87 -21.11
CA ASN A 11 26.10 -9.51 -22.25
C ASN A 11 25.52 -8.10 -22.06
N GLN A 12 26.02 -7.14 -22.85
CA GLN A 12 25.57 -5.75 -22.81
C GLN A 12 24.07 -5.57 -23.10
N PHE A 13 23.48 -6.45 -23.92
CA PHE A 13 22.07 -6.36 -24.29
C PHE A 13 21.18 -6.72 -23.10
N THR A 14 21.47 -7.83 -22.42
CA THR A 14 20.74 -8.24 -21.21
C THR A 14 20.85 -7.17 -20.12
N PHE A 15 22.06 -6.63 -19.94
CA PHE A 15 22.33 -5.57 -18.97
C PHE A 15 21.50 -4.31 -19.26
N ALA A 16 21.52 -3.82 -20.49
CA ALA A 16 20.78 -2.61 -20.86
C ALA A 16 19.25 -2.82 -20.82
N ASN A 17 18.77 -3.94 -21.37
CA ASN A 17 17.35 -4.24 -21.45
C ASN A 17 16.69 -4.35 -20.07
N SER A 18 17.38 -4.95 -19.10
CA SER A 18 16.90 -5.06 -17.72
C SER A 18 16.84 -3.70 -17.01
N ILE A 19 17.83 -2.82 -17.21
CA ILE A 19 17.81 -1.45 -16.67
C ILE A 19 16.68 -0.63 -17.30
N LEU A 20 16.48 -0.75 -18.62
CA LEU A 20 15.40 -0.07 -19.34
C LEU A 20 14.03 -0.53 -18.83
N ALA A 21 13.85 -1.84 -18.67
CA ALA A 21 12.63 -2.43 -18.11
C ALA A 21 12.39 -1.96 -16.66
N ALA A 22 13.43 -1.96 -15.82
CA ALA A 22 13.36 -1.49 -14.45
C ALA A 22 12.99 -0.01 -14.35
N ASN A 23 13.50 0.84 -15.24
CA ASN A 23 13.17 2.26 -15.29
C ASN A 23 11.71 2.50 -15.67
N ALA A 24 11.20 1.77 -16.66
CA ALA A 24 9.78 1.80 -17.00
C ALA A 24 8.91 1.28 -15.85
N LYS A 25 9.37 0.22 -15.16
CA LYS A 25 8.64 -0.33 -14.01
C LYS A 25 8.63 0.62 -12.81
N ALA A 26 9.70 1.37 -12.59
CA ALA A 26 9.75 2.44 -11.61
C ALA A 26 8.70 3.53 -11.91
N LEU A 27 8.62 3.97 -13.16
CA LEU A 27 7.61 4.93 -13.61
C LEU A 27 6.18 4.40 -13.47
N ASP A 28 5.98 3.10 -13.70
CA ASP A 28 4.67 2.44 -13.54
C ASP A 28 4.23 2.40 -12.07
N ILE A 29 5.10 1.93 -11.17
CA ILE A 29 4.76 1.67 -9.76
C ILE A 29 4.88 2.92 -8.89
N PHE A 30 6.00 3.63 -8.99
CA PHE A 30 6.33 4.75 -8.10
C PHE A 30 6.04 6.11 -8.72
N LYS A 31 5.67 6.16 -10.01
CA LYS A 31 5.48 7.41 -10.78
C LYS A 31 6.73 8.29 -10.85
N GLU A 32 7.90 7.70 -10.61
CA GLU A 32 9.21 8.34 -10.63
C GLU A 32 10.20 7.47 -11.42
N PRO A 33 11.09 8.07 -12.24
CA PRO A 33 12.16 7.33 -12.91
C PRO A 33 13.24 6.89 -11.91
N LEU A 34 14.16 6.05 -12.38
CA LEU A 34 15.35 5.70 -11.59
C LEU A 34 16.20 6.94 -11.34
N SER A 35 16.65 7.07 -10.10
CA SER A 35 17.52 8.15 -9.63
C SER A 35 18.91 7.67 -9.26
N ASN A 36 19.06 6.39 -8.90
CA ASN A 36 20.35 5.74 -8.64
C ASN A 36 20.30 4.31 -9.15
N ILE A 37 21.41 3.84 -9.73
CA ILE A 37 21.59 2.47 -10.23
C ILE A 37 22.88 1.93 -9.63
N PHE A 38 22.75 1.11 -8.58
CA PHE A 38 23.89 0.41 -7.99
C PHE A 38 24.15 -0.87 -8.76
N VAL A 39 25.30 -0.93 -9.43
CA VAL A 39 25.71 -2.10 -10.19
C VAL A 39 26.82 -2.83 -9.47
N ILE A 40 26.59 -4.12 -9.20
CA ILE A 40 27.59 -4.99 -8.58
C ILE A 40 28.16 -5.91 -9.65
N HIS A 41 29.39 -5.65 -10.03
CA HIS A 41 30.09 -6.36 -11.09
C HIS A 41 30.96 -7.51 -10.55
N SER A 42 31.03 -8.60 -11.30
CA SER A 42 32.27 -9.40 -11.35
C SER A 42 33.30 -8.66 -12.21
N GLU A 43 34.58 -8.93 -12.01
CA GLU A 43 35.68 -8.40 -12.84
C GLU A 43 35.41 -8.63 -14.32
N GLU A 44 34.98 -9.84 -14.68
CA GLU A 44 34.67 -10.20 -16.07
C GLU A 44 33.55 -9.32 -16.65
N SER A 45 32.46 -9.11 -15.90
CA SER A 45 31.34 -8.29 -16.35
C SER A 45 31.73 -6.83 -16.54
N GLN A 46 32.55 -6.28 -15.64
CA GLN A 46 33.04 -4.91 -15.76
C GLN A 46 33.93 -4.75 -16.98
N ILE A 47 34.87 -5.67 -17.19
CA ILE A 47 35.79 -5.64 -18.34
C ILE A 47 35.00 -5.71 -19.64
N ARG A 48 33.98 -6.57 -19.72
CA ARG A 48 33.13 -6.68 -20.92
C ARG A 48 32.31 -5.44 -21.18
N LEU A 49 31.61 -4.92 -20.17
CA LEU A 49 30.78 -3.71 -20.33
C LEU A 49 31.59 -2.44 -20.58
N ASN A 50 32.86 -2.39 -20.16
CA ASN A 50 33.77 -1.30 -20.50
C ASN A 50 34.29 -1.38 -21.95
N LYS A 51 34.46 -2.59 -22.50
CA LYS A 51 34.88 -2.78 -23.90
C LYS A 51 33.73 -2.54 -24.88
N GLU A 52 32.53 -2.95 -24.50
CA GLU A 52 31.33 -2.87 -25.33
C GLU A 52 30.45 -1.73 -24.84
N THR A 53 30.56 -0.54 -25.44
CA THR A 53 29.89 0.67 -24.93
C THR A 53 28.49 0.91 -25.51
N GLY A 54 27.99 0.01 -26.39
CA GLY A 54 26.70 0.18 -27.06
C GLY A 54 25.51 0.28 -26.09
N TRP A 55 25.61 -0.35 -24.91
CA TRP A 55 24.59 -0.23 -23.87
C TRP A 55 24.48 1.19 -23.31
N VAL A 56 25.58 1.95 -23.25
CA VAL A 56 25.59 3.33 -22.74
C VAL A 56 24.76 4.21 -23.66
N ASP A 57 25.00 4.09 -24.97
CA ASP A 57 24.26 4.85 -25.99
C ASP A 57 22.79 4.44 -26.02
N HIS A 58 22.51 3.14 -25.90
CA HIS A 58 21.14 2.63 -25.84
C HIS A 58 20.37 3.17 -24.63
N LEU A 59 20.97 3.15 -23.43
CA LEU A 59 20.33 3.69 -22.22
C LEU A 59 20.18 5.22 -22.28
N LYS A 60 21.18 5.93 -22.80
CA LYS A 60 21.13 7.38 -22.97
C LYS A 60 20.02 7.80 -23.92
N ASN A 61 19.82 7.07 -25.02
CA ASN A 61 18.70 7.30 -25.95
C ASN A 61 17.32 7.06 -25.31
N ASN A 62 17.28 6.38 -24.16
CA ASN A 62 16.07 6.15 -23.36
C ASN A 62 16.06 6.99 -22.06
N ASN A 63 16.78 8.12 -22.04
CA ASN A 63 16.84 9.07 -20.92
C ASN A 63 17.42 8.50 -19.60
N ILE A 64 18.27 7.47 -19.68
CA ILE A 64 18.97 6.91 -18.52
C ILE A 64 20.44 7.32 -18.65
N GLY A 65 20.84 8.32 -17.87
CA GLY A 65 22.18 8.88 -17.86
C GLY A 65 23.20 8.01 -17.13
N ARG A 66 24.47 8.10 -17.53
CA ARG A 66 25.58 7.37 -16.88
C ARG A 66 25.89 7.92 -15.48
N ASP A 67 25.52 9.16 -15.21
CA ASP A 67 25.60 9.81 -13.90
C ASP A 67 24.75 9.13 -12.81
N LEU A 68 23.74 8.35 -13.20
CA LEU A 68 22.92 7.57 -12.28
C LEU A 68 23.66 6.33 -11.72
N PHE A 69 24.79 5.93 -12.30
CA PHE A 69 25.44 4.65 -12.01
C PHE A 69 26.44 4.76 -10.86
N ALA A 70 26.29 3.87 -9.87
CA ALA A 70 27.25 3.61 -8.81
C ALA A 70 27.77 2.18 -8.95
N GLU A 71 28.87 2.03 -9.70
CA GLU A 71 29.46 0.73 -10.05
C GLU A 71 30.46 0.27 -8.96
N LYS A 72 30.40 -1.01 -8.58
CA LYS A 72 31.40 -1.62 -7.69
C LYS A 72 31.70 -3.05 -8.09
N ILE A 73 32.98 -3.40 -8.11
CA ILE A 73 33.44 -4.77 -8.34
C ILE A 73 33.44 -5.50 -7.00
N ILE A 74 32.69 -6.61 -6.91
CA ILE A 74 32.70 -7.53 -5.77
C ILE A 74 32.74 -8.94 -6.32
N GLU A 75 33.90 -9.58 -6.21
CA GLU A 75 34.04 -11.00 -6.53
C GLU A 75 33.33 -11.85 -5.49
N ILE A 76 32.34 -12.60 -5.96
CA ILE A 76 31.52 -13.49 -5.14
C ILE A 76 32.03 -14.92 -5.31
N SER A 77 32.63 -15.44 -4.26
CA SER A 77 33.01 -16.84 -4.12
C SER A 77 32.16 -17.51 -3.03
N THR A 78 32.38 -18.82 -2.84
CA THR A 78 31.74 -19.58 -1.75
C THR A 78 32.40 -19.32 -0.38
N GLU A 79 33.43 -18.47 -0.32
CA GLU A 79 34.11 -18.14 0.93
C GLU A 79 33.29 -17.13 1.75
N GLU A 80 33.25 -17.33 3.08
CA GLU A 80 32.45 -16.51 4.00
C GLU A 80 32.76 -15.01 3.89
N GLU A 81 34.03 -14.65 3.78
CA GLU A 81 34.47 -13.26 3.71
C GLU A 81 34.01 -12.56 2.42
N SER A 82 33.94 -13.29 1.30
CA SER A 82 33.40 -12.78 0.03
C SER A 82 31.90 -12.50 0.14
N ILE A 83 31.14 -13.44 0.71
CA ILE A 83 29.69 -13.27 0.95
C ILE A 83 29.45 -12.08 1.89
N LYS A 84 30.24 -11.97 2.97
CA LYS A 84 30.15 -10.88 3.94
C LYS A 84 30.38 -9.51 3.30
N LYS A 85 31.39 -9.39 2.43
CA LYS A 85 31.66 -8.15 1.67
C LYS A 85 30.47 -7.77 0.79
N PHE A 86 29.86 -8.74 0.12
CA PHE A 86 28.67 -8.50 -0.71
C PHE A 86 27.48 -8.02 0.13
N VAL A 87 27.15 -8.74 1.22
CA VAL A 87 26.03 -8.39 2.10
C VAL A 87 26.23 -7.01 2.74
N ASN A 88 27.43 -6.72 3.24
CA ASN A 88 27.74 -5.41 3.81
C ASN A 88 27.58 -4.27 2.79
N TYR A 89 27.88 -4.53 1.51
CA TYR A 89 27.68 -3.53 0.46
C TYR A 89 26.20 -3.28 0.18
N ILE A 90 25.38 -4.34 0.12
CA ILE A 90 23.91 -4.20 0.02
C ILE A 90 23.35 -3.41 1.21
N GLU A 91 23.79 -3.73 2.42
CA GLU A 91 23.38 -3.01 3.63
C GLU A 91 23.78 -1.53 3.58
N MET A 92 25.00 -1.22 3.11
CA MET A 92 25.49 0.14 2.92
C MET A 92 24.61 0.92 1.92
N ILE A 93 24.23 0.30 0.80
CA ILE A 93 23.33 0.91 -0.19
C ILE A 93 22.00 1.27 0.49
N ILE A 94 21.42 0.35 1.26
CA ILE A 94 20.11 0.58 1.88
C ILE A 94 20.18 1.67 2.95
N LYS A 95 21.21 1.64 3.81
CA LYS A 95 21.40 2.63 4.87
C LYS A 95 21.75 4.03 4.35
N GLY A 96 22.39 4.12 3.18
CA GLY A 96 22.79 5.39 2.57
C GLY A 96 21.65 6.17 1.91
N ASN A 97 20.46 5.58 1.76
CA ASN A 97 19.29 6.23 1.16
C ASN A 97 18.38 6.85 2.23
N SER A 98 17.70 7.95 1.90
CA SER A 98 16.78 8.64 2.82
C SER A 98 15.56 7.80 3.18
N GLU A 99 14.98 8.01 4.37
CA GLU A 99 13.69 7.45 4.76
C GLU A 99 12.63 7.75 3.68
N GLY A 100 11.95 6.69 3.18
CA GLY A 100 10.97 6.80 2.09
C GLY A 100 11.51 6.50 0.68
N SER A 101 12.78 6.16 0.52
CA SER A 101 13.33 5.73 -0.78
C SER A 101 12.75 4.38 -1.21
N HIS A 102 12.45 4.25 -2.50
CA HIS A 102 11.98 3.00 -3.11
C HIS A 102 13.16 2.22 -3.68
N PHE A 103 13.14 0.90 -3.49
CA PHE A 103 14.17 0.00 -4.02
C PHE A 103 13.58 -0.95 -5.04
N LEU A 104 14.26 -1.11 -6.17
CA LEU A 104 14.05 -2.16 -7.15
C LEU A 104 15.25 -3.09 -7.14
N VAL A 105 15.01 -4.40 -7.23
CA VAL A 105 16.06 -5.42 -7.35
C VAL A 105 15.87 -6.16 -8.66
N ASP A 106 16.86 -6.10 -9.54
CA ASP A 106 16.87 -6.92 -10.76
C ASP A 106 17.67 -8.21 -10.52
N LEU A 107 17.02 -9.35 -10.75
CA LEU A 107 17.63 -10.68 -10.64
C LEU A 107 17.90 -11.31 -12.02
N THR A 108 17.80 -10.52 -13.10
CA THR A 108 18.04 -10.97 -14.48
C THR A 108 19.53 -11.22 -14.75
N ASN A 109 20.39 -10.40 -14.15
CA ASN A 109 21.82 -10.35 -14.44
C ASN A 109 22.69 -11.08 -13.41
N GLY A 110 24.00 -11.18 -13.68
CA GLY A 110 24.97 -11.85 -12.82
C GLY A 110 25.00 -13.37 -12.99
N THR A 111 25.96 -14.00 -12.31
CA THR A 111 26.08 -15.47 -12.26
C THR A 111 25.01 -16.08 -11.36
N THR A 112 24.78 -17.39 -11.46
CA THR A 112 23.82 -18.11 -10.61
C THR A 112 24.09 -17.87 -9.12
N LEU A 113 25.37 -17.87 -8.71
CA LEU A 113 25.74 -17.62 -7.31
C LEU A 113 25.38 -16.19 -6.89
N GLN A 114 25.73 -15.18 -7.70
CA GLN A 114 25.43 -13.77 -7.41
C GLN A 114 23.92 -13.53 -7.32
N LYS A 115 23.15 -14.09 -8.27
CA LYS A 115 21.68 -14.02 -8.26
C LYS A 115 21.08 -14.61 -7.00
N ASN A 116 21.55 -15.78 -6.59
CA ASN A 116 21.05 -16.45 -5.39
C ASN A 116 21.33 -15.61 -4.14
N ILE A 117 22.54 -15.07 -3.98
CA ILE A 117 22.88 -14.26 -2.82
C ILE A 117 22.10 -12.94 -2.83
N LEU A 118 21.96 -12.28 -3.97
CA LEU A 118 21.15 -11.05 -4.08
C LEU A 118 19.67 -11.33 -3.76
N SER A 119 19.11 -12.43 -4.25
CA SER A 119 17.75 -12.86 -3.94
C SER A 119 17.56 -13.12 -2.44
N VAL A 120 18.51 -13.82 -1.80
CA VAL A 120 18.49 -14.06 -0.35
C VAL A 120 18.62 -12.74 0.44
N ALA A 121 19.51 -11.84 0.02
CA ALA A 121 19.66 -10.54 0.66
C ALA A 121 18.39 -9.70 0.52
N ALA A 122 17.79 -9.66 -0.68
CA ALA A 122 16.52 -8.97 -0.93
C ALA A 122 15.39 -9.53 -0.06
N TYR A 123 15.31 -10.86 0.10
CA TYR A 123 14.36 -11.52 0.99
C TYR A 123 14.56 -11.12 2.46
N ILE A 124 15.79 -11.25 2.98
CA ILE A 124 16.11 -10.92 4.39
C ILE A 124 15.80 -9.45 4.69
N LEU A 125 16.03 -8.56 3.72
CA LEU A 125 15.90 -7.12 3.87
C LEU A 125 14.50 -6.60 3.51
N ASP A 126 13.55 -7.46 3.14
CA ASP A 126 12.19 -7.09 2.70
C ASP A 126 12.18 -6.10 1.52
N LEU A 127 13.03 -6.34 0.53
CA LEU A 127 13.01 -5.60 -0.73
C LEU A 127 11.92 -6.18 -1.64
N LYS A 128 10.68 -5.73 -1.43
CA LYS A 128 9.46 -6.28 -2.05
C LYS A 128 9.41 -6.24 -3.57
N HIS A 129 10.18 -5.33 -4.18
CA HIS A 129 10.14 -5.05 -5.61
C HIS A 129 11.32 -5.71 -6.33
N ALA A 130 11.36 -7.04 -6.28
CA ALA A 130 12.32 -7.85 -7.03
C ALA A 130 11.70 -8.31 -8.35
N TYR A 131 12.45 -8.23 -9.45
CA TYR A 131 11.97 -8.53 -10.80
C TYR A 131 12.97 -9.37 -11.61
N ILE A 132 12.45 -10.05 -12.61
CA ILE A 132 13.20 -10.81 -13.61
C ILE A 132 12.62 -10.57 -15.01
N ILE A 133 13.46 -10.60 -16.04
CA ILE A 133 12.99 -10.81 -17.41
C ILE A 133 12.67 -12.31 -17.57
N ASP A 134 11.38 -12.64 -17.71
CA ASP A 134 10.94 -13.99 -18.05
C ASP A 134 11.26 -14.26 -19.52
N ILE A 135 12.24 -15.13 -19.74
CA ILE A 135 12.71 -15.50 -21.08
C ILE A 135 11.63 -16.27 -21.86
N ILE A 136 10.79 -17.05 -21.18
CA ILE A 136 9.70 -17.78 -21.82
C ILE A 136 8.69 -16.76 -22.34
N GLU A 137 8.31 -15.80 -21.52
CA GLU A 137 7.39 -14.74 -21.93
C GLU A 137 7.99 -13.83 -23.01
N LEU A 138 9.27 -13.50 -22.90
CA LEU A 138 10.00 -12.73 -23.90
C LEU A 138 10.02 -13.44 -25.27
N SER A 139 10.26 -14.76 -25.26
CA SER A 139 10.34 -15.56 -26.49
C SER A 139 9.03 -15.69 -27.25
N LYS A 140 7.88 -15.53 -26.57
CA LYS A 140 6.56 -15.46 -27.22
C LYS A 140 6.32 -14.13 -27.94
N ARG A 141 7.03 -13.07 -27.52
CA ARG A 141 6.80 -11.70 -27.98
C ARG A 141 7.76 -11.28 -29.07
N THR A 142 9.00 -11.77 -29.03
CA THR A 142 9.98 -11.47 -30.05
C THR A 142 10.98 -12.62 -30.25
N SER A 143 11.39 -12.81 -31.49
CA SER A 143 12.55 -13.62 -31.87
C SER A 143 13.84 -12.79 -32.00
N GLU A 144 13.73 -11.46 -31.95
CA GLU A 144 14.85 -10.55 -32.08
C GLU A 144 15.81 -10.69 -30.90
N ARG A 145 17.10 -10.46 -31.19
CA ARG A 145 18.20 -10.48 -30.22
C ARG A 145 18.87 -9.11 -30.24
N GLY A 146 19.37 -8.68 -29.09
CA GLY A 146 20.06 -7.40 -28.95
C GLY A 146 19.29 -6.44 -28.04
N PHE A 147 19.39 -5.15 -28.34
CA PHE A 147 18.63 -4.11 -27.66
C PHE A 147 17.16 -4.17 -28.08
N LEU A 148 16.27 -4.35 -27.11
CA LEU A 148 14.86 -4.56 -27.35
C LEU A 148 14.06 -3.29 -27.02
N LEU A 149 12.91 -3.16 -27.68
CA LEU A 149 11.97 -2.06 -27.43
C LEU A 149 11.21 -2.28 -26.11
N LEU A 150 10.79 -1.16 -25.51
CA LEU A 150 10.20 -1.15 -24.17
C LEU A 150 8.84 -1.85 -24.11
N ASP A 151 8.05 -1.78 -25.18
CA ASP A 151 6.77 -2.46 -25.35
C ASP A 151 6.90 -3.99 -25.31
N VAL A 152 8.06 -4.52 -25.72
CA VAL A 152 8.41 -5.94 -25.61
C VAL A 152 8.93 -6.27 -24.22
N LEU A 153 9.79 -5.42 -23.65
CA LEU A 153 10.47 -5.68 -22.38
C LEU A 153 9.55 -5.61 -21.16
N LEU A 154 8.71 -4.58 -21.07
CA LEU A 154 7.91 -4.31 -19.87
C LEU A 154 6.93 -5.45 -19.53
N PRO A 155 6.20 -6.05 -20.49
CA PRO A 155 5.36 -7.21 -20.20
C PRO A 155 6.13 -8.47 -19.78
N SER A 156 7.38 -8.62 -20.21
CA SER A 156 8.26 -9.73 -19.84
C SER A 156 9.02 -9.48 -18.53
N TYR A 157 8.97 -8.25 -17.99
CA TYR A 157 9.61 -7.89 -16.73
C TYR A 157 8.67 -8.13 -15.55
N ILE A 158 8.65 -9.37 -15.09
CA ILE A 158 7.69 -9.86 -14.11
C ILE A 158 8.25 -9.81 -12.70
N PRO A 159 7.40 -9.63 -11.66
CA PRO A 159 7.85 -9.73 -10.28
C PRO A 159 8.40 -11.13 -10.01
N ALA A 160 9.52 -11.19 -9.30
CA ALA A 160 10.04 -12.44 -8.76
C ALA A 160 9.02 -13.05 -7.78
N PRO A 161 9.02 -14.39 -7.58
CA PRO A 161 8.13 -15.02 -6.63
C PRO A 161 8.23 -14.37 -5.25
N ASP A 162 7.06 -14.15 -4.63
CA ASP A 162 6.99 -13.58 -3.28
C ASP A 162 7.67 -14.51 -2.27
N SER A 163 8.90 -14.16 -1.91
CA SER A 163 9.77 -14.93 -1.04
C SER A 163 9.30 -14.91 0.41
N THR A 164 8.42 -13.97 0.82
CA THR A 164 7.84 -13.95 2.18
C THR A 164 7.00 -15.18 2.48
N LYS A 165 6.52 -15.90 1.45
CA LYS A 165 5.86 -17.20 1.64
C LYS A 165 6.78 -18.24 2.27
N LEU A 166 8.11 -18.11 2.14
CA LEU A 166 9.08 -19.00 2.77
C LEU A 166 9.05 -18.90 4.30
N ASP A 167 8.62 -17.78 4.87
CA ASP A 167 8.50 -17.63 6.33
C ASP A 167 7.47 -18.61 6.93
N SER A 168 6.46 -19.02 6.15
CA SER A 168 5.49 -20.03 6.58
C SER A 168 6.06 -21.46 6.64
N ILE A 169 7.18 -21.71 5.93
CA ILE A 169 7.84 -23.01 5.81
C ILE A 169 9.05 -23.06 6.74
N ALA A 170 9.86 -22.01 6.74
CA ALA A 170 11.01 -21.85 7.60
C ALA A 170 10.61 -21.04 8.83
N TYR A 171 10.20 -21.74 9.90
CA TYR A 171 10.12 -21.23 11.28
C TYR A 171 11.49 -20.76 11.85
N LEU A 172 12.46 -20.43 10.98
CA LEU A 172 13.77 -19.93 11.33
C LEU A 172 13.73 -18.41 11.27
N ASP A 173 13.30 -17.86 12.41
CA ASP A 173 13.04 -16.48 12.82
C ASP A 173 14.02 -15.35 12.40
N ILE A 174 15.10 -15.63 11.67
CA ILE A 174 16.16 -14.65 11.40
C ILE A 174 15.73 -13.60 10.36
N SER A 175 15.09 -14.02 9.26
CA SER A 175 14.56 -13.08 8.26
C SER A 175 13.44 -12.22 8.85
N GLU A 176 12.50 -12.85 9.57
CA GLU A 176 11.41 -12.15 10.23
C GLU A 176 11.92 -11.16 11.29
N MET A 177 12.97 -11.52 12.05
CA MET A 177 13.63 -10.62 12.99
C MET A 177 14.23 -9.39 12.32
N VAL A 178 14.93 -9.56 11.19
CA VAL A 178 15.53 -8.42 10.46
C VAL A 178 14.43 -7.45 9.99
N ARG A 179 13.29 -7.97 9.54
CA ARG A 179 12.13 -7.14 9.19
C ARG A 179 11.57 -6.40 10.40
N TYR A 180 11.38 -7.08 11.52
CA TYR A 180 10.95 -6.42 12.75
C TYR A 180 11.94 -5.35 13.22
N LYS A 181 13.25 -5.53 13.05
CA LYS A 181 14.23 -4.48 13.36
C LYS A 181 13.99 -3.20 12.58
N ARG A 182 13.72 -3.29 11.26
CA ARG A 182 13.39 -2.12 10.43
C ARG A 182 12.06 -1.50 10.83
N ILE A 183 11.04 -2.32 11.12
CA ILE A 183 9.72 -1.85 11.56
C ILE A 183 9.83 -1.11 12.90
N VAL A 184 10.53 -1.71 13.86
CA VAL A 184 10.77 -1.11 15.19
C VAL A 184 11.56 0.18 15.08
N GLU A 185 12.61 0.23 14.25
CA GLU A 185 13.37 1.46 14.00
C GLU A 185 12.45 2.59 13.48
N ARG A 186 11.62 2.31 12.48
CA ARG A 186 10.64 3.28 11.95
C ARG A 186 9.69 3.81 13.02
N TYR A 187 9.08 2.93 13.82
CA TYR A 187 8.16 3.37 14.87
C TYR A 187 8.86 4.03 16.05
N THR A 188 10.09 3.64 16.35
CA THR A 188 10.94 4.31 17.33
C THR A 188 11.25 5.74 16.90
N ASN A 189 11.51 5.97 15.60
CA ASN A 189 11.71 7.32 15.07
C ASN A 189 10.44 8.17 15.18
N LYS A 190 9.25 7.61 14.90
CA LYS A 190 7.97 8.29 15.14
C LYS A 190 7.75 8.64 16.62
N TYR A 191 8.01 7.70 17.52
CA TYR A 191 7.94 7.92 18.98
C TYR A 191 8.90 9.04 19.42
N HIS A 192 10.16 8.99 18.97
CA HIS A 192 11.16 10.00 19.32
C HIS A 192 10.83 11.39 18.77
N ALA A 193 10.15 11.47 17.63
CA ALA A 193 9.71 12.74 17.04
C ALA A 193 8.64 13.47 17.86
N ILE A 194 7.90 12.79 18.75
CA ILE A 194 6.93 13.41 19.67
C ILE A 194 7.63 14.41 20.60
N ASP A 195 8.72 13.98 21.24
CA ASP A 195 9.59 14.83 22.05
C ASP A 195 10.99 14.24 22.18
N PRO A 196 11.98 14.74 21.41
CA PRO A 196 13.35 14.23 21.48
C PRO A 196 14.02 14.36 22.85
N ASN A 197 13.55 15.26 23.72
CA ASN A 197 14.17 15.51 25.03
C ASN A 197 13.68 14.57 26.12
N ILE A 198 12.44 14.05 26.00
CA ILE A 198 11.81 13.19 27.00
C ILE A 198 11.76 11.73 26.51
N ALA A 199 11.62 11.51 25.21
CA ALA A 199 11.48 10.18 24.63
C ALA A 199 12.78 9.38 24.76
N ASP A 200 12.75 8.28 25.53
CA ASP A 200 13.87 7.35 25.64
C ASP A 200 13.88 6.42 24.42
N LYS A 201 14.51 6.92 23.35
CA LYS A 201 14.65 6.21 22.08
C LYS A 201 15.22 4.81 22.26
N LYS A 202 16.22 4.66 23.15
CA LYS A 202 16.94 3.41 23.33
C LYS A 202 16.08 2.40 24.08
N PHE A 203 15.49 2.81 25.21
CA PHE A 203 14.57 1.95 25.95
C PHE A 203 13.41 1.47 25.08
N PHE A 204 12.77 2.38 24.34
CA PHE A 204 11.62 2.05 23.50
C PHE A 204 11.98 1.02 22.42
N GLN A 205 13.11 1.23 21.72
CA GLN A 205 13.63 0.32 20.69
C GLN A 205 14.01 -1.04 21.28
N ASP A 206 14.86 -1.04 22.31
CA ASP A 206 15.40 -2.25 22.91
C ASP A 206 14.28 -3.12 23.50
N ASN A 207 13.27 -2.51 24.13
CA ASN A 207 12.15 -3.25 24.72
C ASN A 207 11.23 -3.88 23.66
N LEU A 208 10.94 -3.18 22.55
CA LEU A 208 10.17 -3.77 21.44
C LEU A 208 10.92 -4.95 20.82
N LEU A 209 12.23 -4.78 20.53
CA LEU A 209 13.06 -5.85 19.98
C LEU A 209 13.15 -7.04 20.94
N HIS A 210 13.39 -6.79 22.22
CA HIS A 210 13.45 -7.83 23.23
C HIS A 210 12.15 -8.63 23.32
N SER A 211 11.01 -7.96 23.23
CA SER A 211 9.71 -8.64 23.26
C SER A 211 9.50 -9.55 22.05
N ILE A 212 9.98 -9.12 20.88
CA ILE A 212 9.94 -9.88 19.64
C ILE A 212 10.92 -11.07 19.72
N ASP A 213 12.13 -10.86 20.22
CA ASP A 213 13.12 -11.91 20.51
C ASP A 213 12.52 -12.99 21.43
N LEU A 214 11.81 -12.57 22.49
CA LEU A 214 11.13 -13.50 23.38
C LEU A 214 10.02 -14.28 22.68
N LYS A 215 9.20 -13.62 21.82
CA LYS A 215 8.16 -14.31 21.05
C LYS A 215 8.78 -15.42 20.19
N PHE A 216 9.87 -15.13 19.49
CA PHE A 216 10.58 -16.11 18.67
C PHE A 216 11.27 -17.20 19.49
N LEU A 217 11.85 -16.84 20.63
CA LEU A 217 12.36 -17.83 21.58
C LEU A 217 11.24 -18.78 22.04
N GLY A 218 10.03 -18.25 22.24
CA GLY A 218 8.81 -19.00 22.50
C GLY A 218 8.43 -19.93 21.34
N ASP A 219 8.50 -19.47 20.09
CA ASP A 219 8.26 -20.31 18.90
C ASP A 219 9.25 -21.47 18.80
N ARG A 220 10.54 -21.19 19.01
CA ARG A 220 11.61 -22.20 18.97
C ARG A 220 11.48 -23.23 20.09
N LYS A 221 11.20 -22.78 21.31
CA LYS A 221 11.10 -23.66 22.49
C LYS A 221 9.72 -24.27 22.68
N ARG A 222 8.71 -23.77 21.96
CA ARG A 222 7.28 -24.05 22.17
C ARG A 222 6.86 -23.86 23.63
N ASP A 223 7.35 -22.77 24.23
CA ASP A 223 7.19 -22.51 25.65
C ASP A 223 6.15 -21.40 25.91
N ASN A 224 5.01 -21.81 26.48
CA ASN A 224 3.90 -20.92 26.80
C ASN A 224 4.24 -19.86 27.86
N ALA A 225 5.22 -20.11 28.75
CA ALA A 225 5.69 -19.11 29.69
C ALA A 225 6.43 -17.99 28.96
N ILE A 226 7.28 -18.34 27.99
CA ILE A 226 8.05 -17.36 27.21
C ILE A 226 7.11 -16.48 26.36
N TYR A 227 6.09 -17.06 25.73
CA TYR A 227 5.08 -16.26 25.01
C TYR A 227 4.37 -15.26 25.92
N ARG A 228 4.03 -15.66 27.15
CA ARG A 228 3.40 -14.75 28.12
C ARG A 228 4.32 -13.58 28.48
N ILE A 229 5.62 -13.85 28.68
CA ILE A 229 6.62 -12.80 28.95
C ILE A 229 6.73 -11.87 27.73
N ALA A 230 6.81 -12.42 26.51
CA ALA A 230 6.85 -11.65 25.28
C ALA A 230 5.66 -10.68 25.17
N ALA A 231 4.44 -11.19 25.36
CA ALA A 231 3.22 -10.38 25.28
C ALA A 231 3.17 -9.28 26.37
N SER A 232 3.63 -9.59 27.58
CA SER A 232 3.68 -8.62 28.68
C SER A 232 4.74 -7.55 28.44
N SER A 233 5.89 -7.90 27.87
CA SER A 233 7.02 -6.99 27.62
C SER A 233 6.66 -5.88 26.62
N ILE A 234 5.86 -6.20 25.59
CA ILE A 234 5.37 -5.21 24.60
C ILE A 234 4.57 -4.09 25.27
N SER A 235 3.82 -4.44 26.31
CA SER A 235 2.97 -3.49 27.02
C SER A 235 3.79 -2.37 27.66
N SER A 236 5.05 -2.60 28.02
CA SER A 236 5.92 -1.57 28.58
C SER A 236 6.23 -0.46 27.58
N SER A 237 6.49 -0.79 26.31
CA SER A 237 6.69 0.23 25.26
C SER A 237 5.40 1.00 24.98
N ILE A 238 4.26 0.33 24.98
CA ILE A 238 2.95 0.98 24.86
C ILE A 238 2.72 1.94 26.05
N GLU A 239 2.98 1.49 27.28
CA GLU A 239 2.84 2.31 28.49
C GLU A 239 3.78 3.52 28.48
N ASP A 240 4.98 3.38 27.91
CA ASP A 240 5.97 4.45 27.78
C ASP A 240 5.52 5.53 26.77
N LEU A 241 5.06 5.13 25.58
CA LEU A 241 4.46 6.07 24.59
C LEU A 241 3.29 6.86 25.19
N ILE A 242 2.37 6.16 25.86
CA ILE A 242 1.21 6.80 26.50
C ILE A 242 1.67 7.71 27.64
N GLY A 243 2.68 7.30 28.41
CA GLY A 243 3.28 8.10 29.47
C GLY A 243 3.89 9.40 28.93
N LEU A 244 4.61 9.33 27.81
CA LEU A 244 5.18 10.49 27.12
C LEU A 244 4.09 11.49 26.71
N LEU A 245 3.04 11.01 26.05
CA LEU A 245 1.91 11.86 25.61
C LEU A 245 1.19 12.53 26.79
N LEU A 246 0.94 11.76 27.87
CA LEU A 246 0.32 12.30 29.07
C LEU A 246 1.18 13.36 29.75
N THR A 247 2.47 13.08 29.93
CA THR A 247 3.42 14.00 30.57
C THR A 247 3.48 15.32 29.81
N LYS A 248 3.56 15.25 28.48
CA LYS A 248 3.74 16.42 27.63
C LYS A 248 2.47 17.21 27.41
N TYR A 249 1.35 16.54 27.13
CA TYR A 249 0.15 17.22 26.64
C TYR A 249 -0.99 17.27 27.65
N VAL A 250 -1.01 16.39 28.67
CA VAL A 250 -2.12 16.36 29.63
C VAL A 250 -1.72 16.96 30.98
N PHE A 251 -0.53 16.64 31.47
CA PHE A 251 -0.06 17.04 32.80
C PHE A 251 1.04 18.10 32.78
N SER A 252 1.22 18.82 31.66
CA SER A 252 2.28 19.83 31.54
C SER A 252 2.23 20.84 32.71
N GLY A 253 3.24 20.78 33.58
CA GLY A 253 3.35 21.68 34.75
C GLY A 253 2.65 21.22 36.04
N GLN A 254 2.06 20.01 36.09
CA GLN A 254 1.51 19.42 37.32
C GLN A 254 2.38 18.26 37.80
N ASN A 255 2.76 18.25 39.08
CA ASN A 255 3.46 17.12 39.74
C ASN A 255 2.49 15.94 39.99
N GLU A 256 1.78 15.47 38.96
CA GLU A 256 0.99 14.24 39.06
C GLU A 256 1.88 13.02 38.87
N LYS A 257 1.82 12.07 39.82
CA LYS A 257 2.59 10.81 39.76
C LYS A 257 1.96 9.84 38.75
N LEU A 258 2.35 10.01 37.48
CA LEU A 258 2.03 9.11 36.37
C LEU A 258 2.40 7.64 36.64
N ASP A 259 3.50 7.40 37.36
CA ASP A 259 4.01 6.06 37.71
C ASP A 259 3.05 5.21 38.53
N ARG A 260 2.06 5.83 39.19
CA ARG A 260 1.06 5.11 40.01
C ARG A 260 -0.19 4.69 39.24
N ARG A 261 -0.34 5.12 37.98
CA ARG A 261 -1.54 4.82 37.17
C ARG A 261 -1.30 3.59 36.30
N THR A 262 -2.29 2.69 36.27
CA THR A 262 -2.28 1.55 35.36
C THR A 262 -2.39 2.02 33.90
N LEU A 263 -1.93 1.21 32.93
CA LEU A 263 -2.15 1.48 31.50
C LEU A 263 -3.62 1.83 31.20
N GLY A 264 -4.56 1.09 31.80
CA GLY A 264 -5.98 1.35 31.64
C GLY A 264 -6.35 2.78 32.04
N ASN A 265 -5.91 3.23 33.22
CA ASN A 265 -6.19 4.61 33.65
C ASN A 265 -5.50 5.65 32.77
N LYS A 266 -4.30 5.36 32.28
CA LYS A 266 -3.57 6.24 31.36
C LYS A 266 -4.35 6.42 30.05
N LEU A 267 -4.87 5.33 29.48
CA LEU A 267 -5.70 5.35 28.27
C LEU A 267 -7.02 6.10 28.49
N ASP A 268 -7.69 5.86 29.62
CA ASP A 268 -8.95 6.53 29.97
C ASP A 268 -8.77 8.07 30.06
N VAL A 269 -7.61 8.54 30.54
CA VAL A 269 -7.28 9.96 30.62
C VAL A 269 -7.03 10.58 29.24
N ILE A 270 -6.26 9.92 28.37
CA ILE A 270 -6.06 10.41 26.99
C ILE A 270 -7.40 10.44 26.27
N TYR A 271 -8.21 9.38 26.40
CA TYR A 271 -9.53 9.29 25.79
C TYR A 271 -10.42 10.46 26.20
N ALA A 272 -10.53 10.76 27.50
CA ALA A 272 -11.34 11.87 28.00
C ALA A 272 -10.87 13.24 27.51
N LYS A 273 -9.58 13.38 27.16
CA LYS A 273 -9.05 14.59 26.53
C LYS A 273 -9.40 14.65 25.04
N ILE A 274 -9.20 13.56 24.32
CA ILE A 274 -9.54 13.45 22.89
C ILE A 274 -11.04 13.64 22.66
N GLU A 275 -11.90 13.07 23.52
CA GLU A 275 -13.35 13.26 23.44
C GLU A 275 -13.76 14.74 23.47
N LYS A 276 -12.97 15.60 24.12
CA LYS A 276 -13.23 17.05 24.21
C LYS A 276 -12.57 17.87 23.11
N GLU A 277 -11.40 17.46 22.64
CA GLU A 277 -10.53 18.25 21.74
C GLU A 277 -10.57 17.77 20.29
N ALA A 278 -11.04 16.55 20.04
CA ALA A 278 -11.08 16.00 18.69
C ALA A 278 -12.10 16.74 17.80
N PRO A 279 -11.85 16.79 16.48
CA PRO A 279 -12.85 17.25 15.52
C PRO A 279 -14.16 16.46 15.64
N TYR A 280 -15.29 17.10 15.31
CA TYR A 280 -16.61 16.47 15.35
C TYR A 280 -16.71 15.16 14.56
N GLU A 281 -15.93 15.02 13.48
CA GLU A 281 -15.91 13.84 12.61
C GLU A 281 -15.00 12.71 13.11
N PHE A 282 -14.27 12.91 14.21
CA PHE A 282 -13.40 11.89 14.77
C PHE A 282 -14.22 10.77 15.42
N ASP A 283 -13.96 9.51 15.02
CA ASP A 283 -14.64 8.34 15.57
C ASP A 283 -14.11 7.99 16.97
N THR A 284 -14.69 8.66 17.98
CA THR A 284 -14.36 8.43 19.39
C THR A 284 -14.79 7.04 19.86
N GLU A 285 -15.84 6.44 19.31
CA GLU A 285 -16.27 5.08 19.70
C GLU A 285 -15.27 4.04 19.23
N PHE A 286 -14.75 4.16 18.00
CA PHE A 286 -13.67 3.29 17.54
C PHE A 286 -12.43 3.39 18.45
N LEU A 287 -11.99 4.62 18.78
CA LEU A 287 -10.86 4.82 19.69
C LEU A 287 -11.11 4.14 21.05
N LYS A 288 -12.31 4.29 21.60
CA LYS A 288 -12.69 3.66 22.86
C LYS A 288 -12.58 2.14 22.78
N ARG A 289 -13.19 1.52 21.77
CA ARG A 289 -13.15 0.07 21.56
C ARG A 289 -11.75 -0.46 21.34
N PHE A 290 -10.94 0.28 20.57
CA PHE A 290 -9.55 -0.07 20.33
C PHE A 290 -8.73 -0.05 21.62
N ASN A 291 -8.88 1.00 22.44
CA ASN A 291 -8.23 1.10 23.75
C ASN A 291 -8.68 0.00 24.72
N GLU A 292 -9.98 -0.31 24.76
CA GLU A 292 -10.56 -1.40 25.55
C GLU A 292 -9.93 -2.75 25.16
N PHE A 293 -9.76 -2.99 23.86
CA PHE A 293 -9.18 -4.24 23.37
C PHE A 293 -7.70 -4.38 23.71
N VAL A 294 -6.89 -3.33 23.54
CA VAL A 294 -5.47 -3.35 23.94
C VAL A 294 -5.33 -3.55 25.45
N LYS A 295 -6.17 -2.89 26.25
CA LYS A 295 -6.25 -3.08 27.71
C LYS A 295 -6.63 -4.52 28.06
N TYR A 296 -7.61 -5.09 27.36
CA TYR A 296 -8.02 -6.49 27.55
C TYR A 296 -6.89 -7.46 27.21
N LEU A 297 -6.22 -7.28 26.06
CA LEU A 297 -5.12 -8.13 25.63
C LEU A 297 -3.99 -8.14 26.66
N ARG A 298 -3.55 -6.95 27.11
CA ARG A 298 -2.55 -6.78 28.17
C ARG A 298 -2.97 -7.45 29.48
N ASN A 299 -4.21 -7.25 29.94
CA ASN A 299 -4.66 -7.87 31.18
C ASN A 299 -4.80 -9.39 31.06
N SER A 300 -5.12 -9.89 29.87
CA SER A 300 -5.26 -11.32 29.61
C SER A 300 -3.92 -12.08 29.61
N THR A 301 -2.80 -11.37 29.52
CA THR A 301 -1.42 -11.90 29.54
C THR A 301 -0.76 -11.67 30.90
N THR A 302 -0.99 -10.51 31.54
CA THR A 302 -0.38 -10.14 32.82
C THR A 302 -1.12 -10.69 34.07
N HIS A 303 -2.45 -10.89 34.00
CA HIS A 303 -3.28 -11.12 35.20
C HIS A 303 -4.08 -12.45 35.23
N LYS A 304 -3.68 -13.49 34.48
CA LYS A 304 -4.31 -14.83 34.57
C LYS A 304 -3.50 -15.84 35.39
N GLY A 305 -4.23 -16.79 36.01
CA GLY A 305 -3.75 -17.78 36.98
C GLY A 305 -2.64 -18.73 36.48
N ARG A 306 -2.22 -19.66 37.35
CA ARG A 306 -1.08 -20.57 37.18
C ARG A 306 -1.07 -21.42 35.89
N LEU A 307 -2.16 -21.45 35.12
CA LEU A 307 -2.31 -22.24 33.90
C LEU A 307 -1.74 -21.51 32.68
N LEU A 308 -0.85 -22.18 31.96
CA LEU A 308 -0.31 -21.79 30.67
C LEU A 308 -0.99 -22.62 29.59
N THR A 309 -1.56 -21.99 28.55
CA THR A 309 -2.27 -22.68 27.48
C THR A 309 -1.73 -22.26 26.11
N ASP A 310 -2.10 -22.99 25.06
CA ASP A 310 -1.67 -22.67 23.68
C ASP A 310 -2.19 -21.32 23.18
N LEU A 311 -3.14 -20.71 23.90
CA LEU A 311 -3.57 -19.34 23.64
C LEU A 311 -2.45 -18.32 23.90
N GLU A 312 -1.44 -18.64 24.71
CA GLU A 312 -0.33 -17.71 24.97
C GLU A 312 0.46 -17.40 23.70
N ARG A 313 0.66 -18.40 22.83
CA ARG A 313 1.27 -18.21 21.51
C ARG A 313 0.50 -17.21 20.66
N PHE A 314 -0.81 -17.41 20.53
CA PHE A 314 -1.67 -16.52 19.75
C PHE A 314 -1.68 -15.11 20.33
N LYS A 315 -1.76 -14.96 21.65
CA LYS A 315 -1.72 -13.65 22.32
C LYS A 315 -0.39 -12.94 22.12
N ALA A 316 0.73 -13.65 22.15
CA ALA A 316 2.05 -13.06 21.90
C ALA A 316 2.16 -12.53 20.48
N ASP A 317 1.76 -13.33 19.49
CA ASP A 317 1.73 -12.92 18.08
C ASP A 317 0.81 -11.71 17.86
N LEU A 318 -0.40 -11.77 18.44
CA LEU A 318 -1.37 -10.67 18.37
C LEU A 318 -0.84 -9.40 19.05
N SER A 319 -0.14 -9.52 20.17
CA SER A 319 0.45 -8.38 20.89
C SER A 319 1.55 -7.70 20.08
N VAL A 320 2.43 -8.48 19.42
CA VAL A 320 3.45 -7.95 18.50
C VAL A 320 2.76 -7.19 17.37
N LYS A 321 1.82 -7.84 16.68
CA LYS A 321 1.17 -7.27 15.50
C LYS A 321 0.33 -6.04 15.81
N LEU A 322 -0.37 -6.01 16.94
CA LEU A 322 -1.19 -4.87 17.35
C LEU A 322 -0.40 -3.70 17.94
N SER A 323 0.82 -3.95 18.46
CA SER A 323 1.65 -2.87 19.00
C SER A 323 1.95 -1.79 17.96
N PHE A 324 2.19 -2.20 16.71
CA PHE A 324 2.52 -1.30 15.61
C PHE A 324 1.37 -0.36 15.19
N PRO A 325 0.16 -0.84 14.83
CA PRO A 325 -0.97 0.03 14.53
C PRO A 325 -1.41 0.84 15.76
N PHE A 326 -1.19 0.33 16.97
CA PHE A 326 -1.41 1.12 18.19
C PHE A 326 -0.45 2.30 18.26
N ILE A 327 0.86 2.07 18.10
CA ILE A 327 1.86 3.13 18.06
C ILE A 327 1.53 4.12 16.93
N GLU A 328 1.16 3.63 15.74
CA GLU A 328 0.77 4.46 14.60
C GLU A 328 -0.43 5.35 14.90
N MET A 329 -1.52 4.79 15.44
CA MET A 329 -2.68 5.57 15.85
C MET A 329 -2.30 6.67 16.84
N TYR A 330 -1.46 6.36 17.82
CA TYR A 330 -1.08 7.33 18.85
C TYR A 330 -0.06 8.37 18.39
N THR A 331 0.83 8.03 17.45
CA THR A 331 1.85 8.94 16.91
C THR A 331 1.34 9.77 15.74
N ASP A 332 0.50 9.21 14.86
CA ASP A 332 0.06 9.87 13.63
C ASP A 332 -1.32 10.52 13.74
N ILE A 333 -2.18 10.07 14.66
CA ILE A 333 -3.57 10.55 14.78
C ILE A 333 -3.80 11.26 16.12
N ILE A 334 -3.51 10.60 17.24
CA ILE A 334 -3.77 11.18 18.58
C ILE A 334 -2.80 12.31 18.90
N PHE A 335 -1.50 12.14 18.65
CA PHE A 335 -0.50 13.17 18.90
C PHE A 335 -0.78 14.50 18.18
N PRO A 336 -1.14 14.55 16.88
CA PRO A 336 -1.49 15.80 16.22
C PRO A 336 -2.72 16.50 16.84
N ILE A 337 -3.72 15.74 17.28
CA ILE A 337 -4.90 16.29 17.99
C ILE A 337 -4.45 16.92 19.31
N LEU A 338 -3.69 16.18 20.13
CA LEU A 338 -3.23 16.63 21.45
C LEU A 338 -2.28 17.84 21.40
N SER A 339 -1.43 17.90 20.37
CA SER A 339 -0.45 18.98 20.22
C SER A 339 -1.01 20.25 19.61
N GLY A 340 -2.27 20.22 19.14
CA GLY A 340 -2.86 21.33 18.39
C GLY A 340 -2.16 21.58 17.04
N SER A 341 -1.23 20.71 16.63
CA SER A 341 -0.63 20.76 15.30
C SER A 341 -1.64 20.21 14.30
N ASN A 342 -2.67 21.00 13.98
CA ASN A 342 -3.59 20.72 12.88
C ASN A 342 -2.85 20.91 11.55
N LYS A 343 -1.92 19.98 11.27
CA LYS A 343 -1.54 19.54 9.92
C LYS A 343 -2.47 18.43 9.43
N ALA A 344 -3.55 18.12 10.15
CA ALA A 344 -4.67 17.41 9.54
C ALA A 344 -5.11 18.26 8.34
N GLN A 345 -4.89 17.77 7.12
CA GLN A 345 -5.63 18.28 5.97
C GLN A 345 -7.09 18.31 6.42
N LYS A 346 -7.74 19.48 6.30
CA LYS A 346 -9.17 19.57 6.61
C LYS A 346 -9.83 18.38 5.91
N PRO A 347 -10.55 17.51 6.64
CA PRO A 347 -11.19 16.37 6.02
C PRO A 347 -12.02 16.91 4.85
N LYS A 348 -11.84 16.31 3.67
CA LYS A 348 -12.59 16.75 2.49
C LYS A 348 -14.06 16.48 2.77
N GLN A 349 -14.84 17.54 2.98
CA GLN A 349 -16.24 17.37 3.35
C GLN A 349 -17.02 17.00 2.08
N ILE A 350 -17.78 15.90 2.14
CA ILE A 350 -18.70 15.54 1.06
C ILE A 350 -19.98 16.33 1.26
N VAL A 351 -20.21 17.34 0.41
CA VAL A 351 -21.46 18.09 0.37
C VAL A 351 -22.33 17.53 -0.76
N ARG A 352 -23.57 17.12 -0.45
CA ARG A 352 -24.54 16.75 -1.49
C ARG A 352 -25.00 17.99 -2.23
N LEU A 353 -24.96 17.94 -3.55
CA LEU A 353 -25.50 18.99 -4.40
C LEU A 353 -27.01 18.82 -4.51
N SER A 354 -27.76 19.89 -4.25
CA SER A 354 -29.17 19.98 -4.62
C SER A 354 -29.32 20.76 -5.93
N ASP A 355 -30.47 20.62 -6.61
CA ASP A 355 -30.79 21.38 -7.82
C ASP A 355 -30.61 22.90 -7.64
N ASN A 356 -30.87 23.42 -6.44
CA ASN A 356 -30.71 24.84 -6.10
C ASN A 356 -29.25 25.30 -5.95
N ASP A 357 -28.31 24.38 -5.75
CA ASP A 357 -26.88 24.69 -5.56
C ASP A 357 -26.12 24.75 -6.89
N THR A 358 -26.74 24.29 -7.98
CA THR A 358 -26.14 24.29 -9.31
C THR A 358 -26.43 25.60 -10.05
N LYS A 359 -25.41 26.44 -10.21
CA LYS A 359 -25.51 27.62 -11.09
C LYS A 359 -25.67 27.15 -12.53
N SER A 360 -26.57 27.77 -13.31
CA SER A 360 -26.81 27.45 -14.74
C SER A 360 -25.55 27.57 -15.64
N SER A 361 -24.47 28.15 -15.12
CA SER A 361 -23.16 28.25 -15.77
C SER A 361 -22.28 27.00 -15.64
N ASP A 362 -22.48 26.15 -14.63
CA ASP A 362 -21.48 25.17 -14.22
C ASP A 362 -21.51 23.91 -15.10
N ILE A 363 -20.33 23.37 -15.42
CA ILE A 363 -20.17 22.13 -16.16
C ILE A 363 -19.85 21.03 -15.14
N PHE A 364 -20.63 19.95 -15.16
CA PHE A 364 -20.40 18.77 -14.33
C PHE A 364 -19.98 17.57 -15.20
N TYR A 365 -19.33 16.62 -14.55
CA TYR A 365 -19.13 15.27 -15.05
C TYR A 365 -20.16 14.35 -14.40
N TYR A 366 -20.62 13.37 -15.16
CA TYR A 366 -21.67 12.43 -14.79
C TYR A 366 -21.20 11.02 -15.14
N GLY A 367 -21.29 10.11 -14.18
CA GLY A 367 -21.12 8.68 -14.38
C GLY A 367 -22.48 7.99 -14.23
N LEU A 368 -22.88 7.22 -15.23
CA LEU A 368 -24.02 6.32 -15.20
C LEU A 368 -23.51 4.89 -15.21
N ASP A 369 -24.05 4.04 -14.35
CA ASP A 369 -23.63 2.65 -14.21
C ASP A 369 -24.87 1.79 -13.89
N GLY A 370 -25.01 0.66 -14.59
CA GLY A 370 -26.10 -0.29 -14.45
C GLY A 370 -26.17 -0.91 -13.06
N ASP A 371 -27.37 -1.05 -12.52
CA ASP A 371 -27.57 -1.64 -11.21
C ASP A 371 -27.80 -3.14 -11.33
N ASP A 372 -26.99 -3.92 -10.60
CA ASP A 372 -27.10 -5.39 -10.49
C ASP A 372 -26.92 -6.16 -11.81
N THR A 373 -26.37 -5.55 -12.85
CA THR A 373 -26.06 -6.20 -14.14
C THR A 373 -25.24 -7.48 -13.95
N GLY A 374 -24.24 -7.45 -13.06
CA GLY A 374 -23.41 -8.61 -12.72
C GLY A 374 -24.17 -9.71 -11.96
N ILE A 375 -25.02 -9.34 -11.01
CA ILE A 375 -25.83 -10.30 -10.24
C ILE A 375 -26.83 -11.01 -11.16
N ILE A 376 -27.45 -10.29 -12.08
CA ILE A 376 -28.40 -10.87 -13.05
C ILE A 376 -27.67 -11.79 -14.04
N LEU A 377 -26.45 -11.45 -14.42
CA LEU A 377 -25.61 -12.34 -15.21
C LEU A 377 -25.27 -13.62 -14.44
N GLU A 378 -24.94 -13.52 -13.14
CA GLU A 378 -24.73 -14.67 -12.25
C GLU A 378 -25.99 -15.53 -12.11
N GLU A 379 -27.18 -14.92 -11.98
CA GLU A 379 -28.46 -15.64 -11.94
C GLU A 379 -28.72 -16.43 -13.22
N LEU A 380 -28.37 -15.89 -14.39
CA LEU A 380 -28.47 -16.63 -15.66
C LEU A 380 -27.53 -17.84 -15.69
N PHE A 381 -26.32 -17.72 -15.11
CA PHE A 381 -25.41 -18.86 -14.96
C PHE A 381 -25.95 -19.92 -14.00
N ILE A 382 -26.46 -19.50 -12.83
CA ILE A 382 -27.01 -20.41 -11.81
C ILE A 382 -28.27 -21.12 -12.33
N ALA A 383 -29.13 -20.41 -13.05
CA ALA A 383 -30.35 -20.96 -13.63
C ALA A 383 -30.10 -21.85 -14.86
N ASN A 384 -28.82 -22.02 -15.27
CA ASN A 384 -28.43 -22.76 -16.46
C ASN A 384 -29.23 -22.30 -17.71
N SER A 385 -29.33 -20.98 -17.88
CA SER A 385 -30.07 -20.37 -18.97
C SER A 385 -29.45 -20.65 -20.34
N ASP A 386 -30.27 -20.62 -21.38
CA ASP A 386 -29.86 -20.77 -22.76
C ASP A 386 -29.14 -19.53 -23.30
N GLN A 387 -28.31 -19.74 -24.32
CA GLN A 387 -27.50 -18.70 -24.95
C GLN A 387 -28.33 -17.49 -25.42
N GLU A 388 -29.57 -17.70 -25.86
CA GLU A 388 -30.47 -16.64 -26.32
C GLU A 388 -30.77 -15.61 -25.22
N LYS A 389 -30.93 -16.04 -23.96
CA LYS A 389 -31.16 -15.12 -22.83
C LYS A 389 -29.94 -14.27 -22.52
N PHE A 390 -28.74 -14.83 -22.58
CA PHE A 390 -27.49 -14.07 -22.43
C PHE A 390 -27.34 -13.04 -23.54
N GLN A 391 -27.61 -13.42 -24.80
CA GLN A 391 -27.56 -12.51 -25.94
C GLN A 391 -28.61 -11.41 -25.83
N LYS A 392 -29.83 -11.74 -25.38
CA LYS A 392 -30.91 -10.77 -25.17
C LYS A 392 -30.54 -9.74 -24.11
N LEU A 393 -30.00 -10.18 -22.96
CA LEU A 393 -29.54 -9.28 -21.88
C LEU A 393 -28.41 -8.36 -22.36
N SER A 394 -27.38 -8.92 -23.02
CA SER A 394 -26.27 -8.13 -23.53
C SER A 394 -26.72 -7.12 -24.61
N SER A 395 -27.64 -7.52 -25.47
CA SER A 395 -28.18 -6.66 -26.53
C SER A 395 -29.04 -5.53 -25.96
N SER A 396 -29.89 -5.81 -24.95
CA SER A 396 -30.74 -4.79 -24.35
C SER A 396 -29.94 -3.74 -23.58
N VAL A 397 -28.89 -4.14 -22.85
CA VAL A 397 -27.98 -3.21 -22.17
C VAL A 397 -27.23 -2.34 -23.19
N LYS A 398 -26.71 -2.96 -24.27
CA LYS A 398 -26.02 -2.23 -25.33
C LYS A 398 -26.94 -1.25 -26.07
N GLU A 399 -28.18 -1.64 -26.31
CA GLU A 399 -29.19 -0.78 -26.92
C GLU A 399 -29.57 0.39 -26.01
N ALA A 400 -29.76 0.12 -24.72
CA ALA A 400 -30.04 1.14 -23.70
C ALA A 400 -28.95 2.21 -23.65
N LEU A 401 -27.67 1.80 -23.58
CA LEU A 401 -26.55 2.73 -23.59
C LEU A 401 -26.50 3.54 -24.90
N SER A 402 -26.68 2.90 -26.05
CA SER A 402 -26.69 3.58 -27.36
C SER A 402 -27.78 4.65 -27.45
N LEU A 403 -28.98 4.38 -26.92
CA LEU A 403 -30.07 5.35 -26.86
C LEU A 403 -29.77 6.50 -25.91
N ILE A 404 -29.22 6.22 -24.73
CA ILE A 404 -28.80 7.25 -23.78
C ILE A 404 -27.69 8.12 -24.38
N SER A 405 -26.70 7.52 -25.03
CA SER A 405 -25.62 8.22 -25.72
C SER A 405 -26.14 9.16 -26.81
N LYS A 406 -27.13 8.72 -27.62
CA LYS A 406 -27.80 9.60 -28.59
C LYS A 406 -28.55 10.74 -27.91
N PHE A 407 -29.31 10.44 -26.85
CA PHE A 407 -30.06 11.45 -26.09
C PHE A 407 -29.12 12.52 -25.48
N ILE A 408 -27.98 12.10 -24.94
CA ILE A 408 -26.91 13.00 -24.45
C ILE A 408 -26.37 13.90 -25.57
N GLN A 409 -26.14 13.34 -26.77
CA GLN A 409 -25.64 14.08 -27.95
C GLN A 409 -26.69 15.00 -28.59
N GLU A 410 -27.98 14.76 -28.37
CA GLU A 410 -29.05 15.66 -28.81
C GLU A 410 -29.19 16.85 -27.86
N LYS A 411 -29.02 16.60 -26.56
CA LYS A 411 -29.11 17.63 -25.51
C LYS A 411 -27.82 18.42 -25.32
N SER A 412 -26.69 17.93 -25.82
CA SER A 412 -25.37 18.57 -25.71
C SER A 412 -24.53 18.40 -26.99
N LYS A 413 -23.53 19.25 -27.22
CA LYS A 413 -22.65 19.15 -28.41
C LYS A 413 -21.90 17.81 -28.44
N LYS A 414 -21.55 17.31 -29.64
CA LYS A 414 -20.89 16.00 -29.92
C LYS A 414 -19.68 15.63 -29.03
N SER A 415 -18.99 16.57 -28.37
CA SER A 415 -17.81 16.34 -27.52
C SER A 415 -18.12 16.10 -26.03
N THR A 416 -19.24 15.43 -25.74
CA THR A 416 -19.82 15.32 -24.39
C THR A 416 -19.58 13.96 -23.72
N ILE A 417 -19.56 12.88 -24.50
CA ILE A 417 -19.29 11.54 -23.98
C ILE A 417 -17.78 11.33 -23.91
N VAL A 418 -17.30 10.93 -22.74
CA VAL A 418 -15.88 10.69 -22.43
C VAL A 418 -15.57 9.19 -22.48
N PHE A 419 -16.52 8.35 -22.05
CA PHE A 419 -16.39 6.90 -22.03
C PHE A 419 -17.77 6.25 -22.13
N GLU A 420 -17.86 5.14 -22.85
CA GLU A 420 -19.06 4.31 -23.01
C GLU A 420 -18.59 2.87 -23.25
N ALA A 421 -18.79 1.99 -22.26
CA ALA A 421 -18.46 0.58 -22.38
C ALA A 421 -19.26 -0.26 -21.37
N GLY A 422 -19.67 -1.46 -21.77
CA GLY A 422 -20.43 -2.35 -20.89
C GLY A 422 -21.78 -1.75 -20.53
N ASP A 423 -22.02 -1.53 -19.24
CA ASP A 423 -23.16 -0.83 -18.66
C ASP A 423 -22.81 0.57 -18.11
N ASP A 424 -21.59 1.05 -18.37
CA ASP A 424 -21.07 2.33 -17.90
C ASP A 424 -21.06 3.43 -18.99
N ILE A 425 -21.45 4.65 -18.63
CA ILE A 425 -21.25 5.87 -19.44
C ILE A 425 -20.68 6.99 -18.57
N LEU A 426 -19.60 7.63 -19.04
CA LEU A 426 -19.06 8.87 -18.47
C LEU A 426 -19.26 10.01 -19.48
N PHE A 427 -19.89 11.09 -19.04
CA PHE A 427 -20.16 12.25 -19.89
C PHE A 427 -20.05 13.58 -19.12
N LYS A 428 -19.94 14.70 -19.85
CA LYS A 428 -19.80 16.04 -19.26
C LYS A 428 -20.77 17.05 -19.86
N GLY A 429 -21.44 17.85 -19.04
CA GLY A 429 -22.31 18.87 -19.60
C GLY A 429 -23.16 19.58 -18.56
N LYS A 430 -24.29 20.10 -19.05
CA LYS A 430 -25.28 20.83 -18.26
C LYS A 430 -26.58 20.06 -18.31
N PHE A 431 -26.75 19.15 -17.36
CA PHE A 431 -27.93 18.31 -17.26
C PHE A 431 -28.63 18.61 -15.93
N ASN A 432 -29.93 18.88 -15.98
CA ASN A 432 -30.77 18.99 -14.79
C ASN A 432 -31.26 17.61 -14.36
N GLU A 433 -31.81 17.51 -13.15
CA GLU A 433 -32.31 16.25 -12.59
C GLU A 433 -33.35 15.57 -13.50
N ASP A 434 -34.25 16.33 -14.13
CA ASP A 434 -35.25 15.78 -15.06
C ASP A 434 -34.62 15.08 -16.27
N THR A 435 -33.54 15.64 -16.80
CA THR A 435 -32.83 15.03 -17.94
C THR A 435 -32.12 13.75 -17.51
N LEU A 436 -31.59 13.71 -16.27
CA LEU A 436 -30.97 12.51 -15.71
C LEU A 436 -32.00 11.41 -15.40
N LYS A 437 -33.17 11.77 -14.85
CA LYS A 437 -34.30 10.85 -14.68
C LYS A 437 -34.74 10.27 -16.02
N LYS A 438 -34.75 11.09 -17.08
CA LYS A 438 -35.08 10.60 -18.42
C LYS A 438 -34.09 9.56 -18.93
N MET A 439 -32.81 9.66 -18.57
CA MET A 439 -31.82 8.63 -18.88
C MET A 439 -32.08 7.32 -18.12
N GLN A 440 -32.46 7.41 -16.84
CA GLN A 440 -32.86 6.23 -16.05
C GLN A 440 -34.10 5.56 -16.64
N GLU A 441 -35.10 6.34 -17.07
CA GLU A 441 -36.29 5.81 -17.77
C GLU A 441 -35.92 5.09 -19.06
N ILE A 442 -35.07 5.68 -19.91
CA ILE A 442 -34.59 5.03 -21.14
C ILE A 442 -33.89 3.71 -20.81
N TYR A 443 -33.04 3.69 -19.78
CA TYR A 443 -32.36 2.47 -19.35
C TYR A 443 -33.37 1.40 -18.92
N TYR A 444 -34.31 1.76 -18.06
CA TYR A 444 -35.33 0.86 -17.51
C TYR A 444 -36.24 0.27 -18.59
N ASP A 445 -36.77 1.11 -19.47
CA ASP A 445 -37.70 0.71 -20.53
C ASP A 445 -37.00 -0.22 -21.53
N THR A 446 -35.76 0.09 -21.90
CA THR A 446 -35.01 -0.67 -22.92
C THR A 446 -34.51 -2.01 -22.38
N THR A 447 -34.11 -2.06 -21.11
CA THR A 447 -33.61 -3.29 -20.46
C THR A 447 -34.72 -4.18 -19.91
N SER A 448 -35.98 -3.77 -20.04
CA SER A 448 -37.15 -4.47 -19.49
C SER A 448 -37.10 -4.62 -17.96
N GLY A 449 -36.64 -3.59 -17.27
CA GLY A 449 -36.73 -3.49 -15.81
C GLY A 449 -35.42 -3.38 -15.03
N LEU A 450 -34.26 -3.32 -15.70
CA LEU A 450 -33.00 -3.00 -15.00
C LEU A 450 -32.97 -1.52 -14.66
N THR A 451 -32.30 -1.19 -13.58
CA THR A 451 -32.13 0.22 -13.17
C THR A 451 -30.69 0.66 -13.39
N CYS A 452 -30.44 1.95 -13.33
CA CYS A 452 -29.10 2.50 -13.33
C CYS A 452 -28.99 3.64 -12.33
N SER A 453 -27.81 3.79 -11.76
CA SER A 453 -27.48 4.84 -10.82
C SER A 453 -26.60 5.89 -11.48
N ILE A 454 -26.80 7.16 -11.14
CA ILE A 454 -26.07 8.29 -11.72
C ILE A 454 -25.38 9.09 -10.60
N GLY A 455 -24.06 9.20 -10.69
CA GLY A 455 -23.24 10.05 -9.81
C GLY A 455 -22.71 11.26 -10.57
N TYR A 456 -22.74 12.46 -9.98
CA TYR A 456 -22.20 13.66 -10.63
C TYR A 456 -21.39 14.58 -9.70
N GLY A 457 -20.45 15.32 -10.30
CA GLY A 457 -19.52 16.20 -9.61
C GLY A 457 -18.66 17.03 -10.56
N LYS A 458 -17.81 17.93 -10.03
CA LYS A 458 -16.92 18.80 -10.84
C LYS A 458 -15.59 18.12 -11.20
N SER A 459 -15.26 17.03 -10.52
CA SER A 459 -14.06 16.20 -10.74
C SER A 459 -14.43 14.72 -10.87
N PHE A 460 -13.57 13.93 -11.51
CA PHE A 460 -13.77 12.48 -11.62
C PHE A 460 -13.79 11.78 -10.24
N GLN A 461 -13.05 12.30 -9.26
CA GLN A 461 -13.08 11.78 -7.89
C GLN A 461 -14.48 11.95 -7.27
N GLU A 462 -15.11 13.12 -7.47
CA GLU A 462 -16.48 13.38 -7.00
C GLU A 462 -17.49 12.49 -7.72
N VAL A 463 -17.37 12.30 -9.04
CA VAL A 463 -18.24 11.39 -9.80
C VAL A 463 -18.16 9.96 -9.27
N TYR A 464 -16.95 9.45 -9.06
CA TYR A 464 -16.75 8.10 -8.54
C TYR A 464 -17.41 7.94 -7.16
N LEU A 465 -17.16 8.87 -6.24
CA LEU A 465 -17.73 8.83 -4.89
C LEU A 465 -19.25 8.99 -4.91
N ALA A 466 -19.79 9.91 -5.73
CA ALA A 466 -21.22 10.12 -5.89
C ALA A 466 -21.91 8.86 -6.42
N LEU A 467 -21.30 8.18 -7.40
CA LEU A 467 -21.82 6.96 -7.99
C LEU A 467 -21.82 5.81 -6.98
N LYS A 468 -20.76 5.66 -6.19
CA LYS A 468 -20.75 4.68 -5.08
C LYS A 468 -21.82 4.98 -4.04
N LEU A 469 -22.00 6.24 -3.66
CA LEU A 469 -23.09 6.64 -2.77
C LEU A 469 -24.47 6.33 -3.37
N ALA A 470 -24.67 6.56 -4.67
CA ALA A 470 -25.93 6.28 -5.36
C ALA A 470 -26.26 4.78 -5.29
N LYS A 471 -25.26 3.92 -5.58
CA LYS A 471 -25.41 2.46 -5.52
C LYS A 471 -25.54 1.87 -4.12
N THR A 472 -25.25 2.64 -3.07
CA THR A 472 -25.47 2.23 -1.67
C THR A 472 -26.85 2.61 -1.13
N GLN A 473 -27.63 3.40 -1.86
CA GLN A 473 -29.01 3.72 -1.47
C GLN A 473 -29.87 2.44 -1.49
N PRO A 474 -30.82 2.26 -0.54
CA PRO A 474 -31.76 1.15 -0.58
C PRO A 474 -32.52 1.12 -1.92
N GLY A 475 -32.40 0.02 -2.67
CA GLY A 475 -33.01 -0.14 -3.99
C GLY A 475 -32.25 0.50 -5.16
N LYS A 476 -31.08 1.12 -4.90
CA LYS A 476 -30.24 1.79 -5.90
C LYS A 476 -31.05 2.79 -6.74
N ASN A 477 -30.91 2.78 -8.07
CA ASN A 477 -31.66 3.64 -9.00
C ASN A 477 -31.65 5.12 -8.58
N ALA A 478 -30.50 5.60 -8.09
CA ALA A 478 -30.40 6.91 -7.46
C ALA A 478 -29.57 7.88 -8.30
N ILE A 479 -29.94 9.15 -8.25
CA ILE A 479 -29.15 10.26 -8.77
C ILE A 479 -28.54 11.00 -7.58
N ILE A 480 -27.21 11.04 -7.49
CA ILE A 480 -26.50 11.75 -6.42
C ILE A 480 -25.48 12.70 -7.02
N GLY A 481 -25.54 13.96 -6.61
CA GLY A 481 -24.49 14.95 -6.85
C GLY A 481 -23.68 15.21 -5.60
N ILE A 482 -22.36 15.32 -5.73
CA ILE A 482 -21.51 15.75 -4.61
C ILE A 482 -20.47 16.80 -5.01
N GLN A 483 -20.00 17.53 -4.01
CA GLN A 483 -18.83 18.39 -4.07
C GLN A 483 -17.93 18.08 -2.87
N LEU A 484 -16.62 17.93 -3.11
CA LEU A 484 -15.61 17.84 -2.07
C LEU A 484 -15.15 19.26 -1.69
N GLN A 485 -15.25 19.62 -0.42
CA GLN A 485 -14.80 20.91 0.13
C GLN A 485 -13.53 20.78 0.94
#